data_AF-A0A7K3EWJ9-F1
#
_entry.id   AF-A0A7K3EWJ9-F1
#
_cell.length_a   1.000
_cell.length_b   1.000
_cell.length_c   1.000
_cell.angle_alpha   90.00
_cell.angle_beta   90.00
_cell.angle_gamma   90.00
#
_symmetry.space_group_name_H-M   'P 1'
#
loop_
_entity.id
_entity.type
_entity.pdbx_description
1 polymer ?
#
loop_
_entity_poly.entity_id
_entity_poly.type
_entity_poly.pdbx_seq_one_letter_code
_entity_poly.pdbx_strand_id
1 'polypeptide(L)'
;VEGLLLGLAAGDAAGWPAARHRAARMPEWTRRLTRELDTFAEQNATTTLPVPIALNQPPEPLLLGPSDDAEWAAFAAEALLRAGDDSVLGDLSRDRRIRAAIDLTWNAVASEVAAATERAPEAESAVLPLRARISVRAGLGNLAAGLRPPATGHDNPHHFDDAACVRACVLAVAHPGAPRLAADLAEFDARYTQDGDGVHGARAMAAALARALDGAGVDECVAAALAELPTGTEIGRNAREALALAADAESAFALVPLLEHRIVDHVYSYGIAAAETVPVALALATAARGALAAAV
;
A
#
# COMPACT_ATOMS: atom_id res chain seq x y z
N VAL A 1 6.12 -6.35 16.46
CA VAL A 1 6.78 -5.64 15.34
C VAL A 1 7.31 -6.60 14.29
N GLU A 2 8.16 -7.59 14.64
CA GLU A 2 8.68 -8.55 13.66
C GLU A 2 7.58 -9.27 12.86
N GLY A 3 6.56 -9.82 13.53
CA GLY A 3 5.44 -10.49 12.85
C GLY A 3 4.64 -9.59 11.90
N LEU A 4 4.52 -8.29 12.21
CA LEU A 4 3.90 -7.30 11.32
C LEU A 4 4.71 -7.18 10.02
N LEU A 5 6.02 -6.97 10.14
CA LEU A 5 6.91 -6.77 8.99
C LEU A 5 7.00 -8.03 8.12
N LEU A 6 7.11 -9.21 8.76
CA LEU A 6 7.11 -10.49 8.05
C LEU A 6 5.77 -10.77 7.35
N GLY A 7 4.64 -10.49 8.01
CA GLY A 7 3.32 -10.64 7.42
C GLY A 7 3.09 -9.72 6.22
N LEU A 8 3.48 -8.45 6.34
CA LEU A 8 3.43 -7.48 5.23
C LEU A 8 4.29 -7.93 4.07
N ALA A 9 5.54 -8.32 4.31
CA ALA A 9 6.46 -8.78 3.27
C ALA A 9 5.98 -10.07 2.59
N ALA A 10 5.40 -11.00 3.35
CA ALA A 10 4.85 -12.25 2.80
C ALA A 10 3.61 -11.99 1.93
N GLY A 11 2.68 -11.15 2.39
CA GLY A 11 1.49 -10.77 1.63
C GLY A 11 1.84 -10.03 0.34
N ASP A 12 2.74 -9.05 0.41
CA ASP A 12 3.25 -8.34 -0.76
C ASP A 12 3.90 -9.30 -1.76
N ALA A 13 4.81 -10.16 -1.29
CA ALA A 13 5.54 -11.10 -2.12
C ALA A 13 4.65 -12.14 -2.83
N ALA A 14 3.56 -12.55 -2.19
CA ALA A 14 2.58 -13.49 -2.74
C ALA A 14 1.58 -12.80 -3.69
N GLY A 15 1.42 -11.48 -3.58
CA GLY A 15 0.52 -10.69 -4.40
C GLY A 15 0.85 -10.73 -5.89
N TRP A 16 -0.18 -10.67 -6.72
CA TRP A 16 -0.05 -10.63 -8.18
C TRP A 16 0.91 -9.54 -8.71
N PRO A 17 0.96 -8.31 -8.15
CA PRO A 17 1.89 -7.28 -8.61
C PRO A 17 3.37 -7.64 -8.44
N ALA A 18 3.74 -8.42 -7.41
CA ALA A 18 5.14 -8.69 -7.08
C ALA A 18 5.94 -9.30 -8.22
N ALA A 19 5.42 -10.38 -8.83
CA ALA A 19 6.10 -11.04 -9.95
C ALA A 19 6.28 -10.08 -11.14
N ARG A 20 5.27 -9.26 -11.46
CA ARG A 20 5.35 -8.26 -12.54
C ARG A 20 6.34 -7.15 -12.22
N HIS A 21 6.33 -6.68 -10.98
CA HIS A 21 7.23 -5.62 -10.52
C HIS A 21 8.69 -6.09 -10.54
N ARG A 22 8.95 -7.31 -10.10
CA ARG A 22 10.30 -7.86 -10.10
C ARG A 22 10.77 -8.29 -11.48
N ALA A 23 9.88 -8.63 -12.41
CA ALA A 23 10.24 -8.90 -13.80
C ALA A 23 10.99 -7.70 -14.44
N ALA A 24 10.81 -6.47 -13.95
CA ALA A 24 11.59 -5.30 -14.39
C ALA A 24 13.11 -5.43 -14.15
N ARG A 25 13.53 -6.31 -13.22
CA ARG A 25 14.94 -6.64 -12.98
C ARG A 25 15.53 -7.61 -14.02
N MET A 26 14.68 -8.23 -14.84
CA MET A 26 15.13 -9.01 -16.00
C MET A 26 15.61 -8.07 -17.11
N PRO A 27 16.52 -8.52 -18.00
CA PRO A 27 16.91 -7.75 -19.17
C PRO A 27 15.72 -7.27 -19.98
N GLU A 28 15.82 -6.05 -20.54
CA GLU A 28 14.74 -5.45 -21.33
C GLU A 28 14.29 -6.33 -22.50
N TRP A 29 15.24 -6.95 -23.19
CA TRP A 29 14.96 -7.84 -24.32
C TRP A 29 14.10 -9.04 -23.92
N THR A 30 14.29 -9.60 -22.71
CA THR A 30 13.50 -10.72 -22.19
C THR A 30 12.06 -10.30 -21.97
N ARG A 31 11.84 -9.12 -21.36
CA ARG A 31 10.49 -8.56 -21.16
C ARG A 31 9.79 -8.21 -22.46
N ARG A 32 10.54 -7.67 -23.43
CA ARG A 32 10.01 -7.38 -24.77
C ARG A 32 9.56 -8.65 -25.48
N LEU A 33 10.42 -9.68 -25.48
CA LEU A 33 10.14 -10.97 -26.10
C LEU A 33 8.90 -11.64 -25.50
N THR A 34 8.67 -11.53 -24.18
CA THR A 34 7.42 -12.00 -23.56
C THR A 34 6.19 -11.38 -24.18
N ARG A 35 6.15 -10.05 -24.30
CA ARG A 35 4.99 -9.37 -24.89
C ARG A 35 4.79 -9.73 -26.37
N GLU A 36 5.88 -9.84 -27.12
CA GLU A 36 5.84 -10.23 -28.55
C GLU A 36 5.29 -11.65 -28.72
N LEU A 37 5.70 -12.58 -27.86
CA LEU A 37 5.27 -13.97 -27.89
C LEU A 37 3.82 -14.16 -27.41
N ASP A 38 3.39 -13.42 -26.39
CA ASP A 38 1.98 -13.39 -25.96
C ASP A 38 1.10 -12.87 -27.10
N THR A 39 1.50 -11.76 -27.74
CA THR A 39 0.80 -11.19 -28.90
C THR A 39 0.74 -12.18 -30.06
N PHE A 40 1.84 -12.88 -30.34
CA PHE A 40 1.89 -13.91 -31.36
C PHE A 40 0.90 -15.05 -31.05
N ALA A 41 0.88 -15.54 -29.80
CA ALA A 41 0.00 -16.62 -29.38
C ALA A 41 -1.48 -16.25 -29.54
N GLU A 42 -1.86 -15.02 -29.14
CA GLU A 42 -3.21 -14.47 -29.32
C GLU A 42 -3.61 -14.38 -30.80
N GLN A 43 -2.74 -13.81 -31.64
CA GLN A 43 -3.02 -13.60 -33.07
C GLN A 43 -3.10 -14.92 -33.86
N ASN A 44 -2.41 -15.96 -33.41
CA ASN A 44 -2.33 -17.25 -34.09
C ASN A 44 -3.15 -18.35 -33.40
N ALA A 45 -4.03 -17.99 -32.46
CA ALA A 45 -4.85 -18.93 -31.68
C ALA A 45 -4.05 -20.12 -31.11
N THR A 46 -2.81 -19.85 -30.68
CA THR A 46 -1.89 -20.86 -30.16
C THR A 46 -2.01 -20.92 -28.65
N THR A 47 -2.36 -22.08 -28.10
CA THR A 47 -2.49 -22.30 -26.64
C THR A 47 -1.18 -22.64 -25.95
N THR A 48 -0.13 -22.93 -26.72
CA THR A 48 1.21 -23.12 -26.18
C THR A 48 1.79 -21.74 -25.82
N LEU A 49 1.79 -21.42 -24.53
CA LEU A 49 2.41 -20.20 -24.02
C LEU A 49 3.94 -20.34 -24.09
N PRO A 50 4.64 -19.49 -24.85
CA PRO A 50 6.09 -19.48 -24.84
C PRO A 50 6.58 -19.09 -23.44
N VAL A 51 7.67 -19.68 -22.95
CA VAL A 51 8.25 -19.38 -21.62
C VAL A 51 9.56 -18.59 -21.78
N PRO A 52 9.52 -17.33 -22.24
CA PRO A 52 10.68 -16.54 -22.64
C PRO A 52 11.60 -16.16 -21.48
N ILE A 53 11.06 -16.19 -20.27
CA ILE A 53 11.75 -15.74 -19.07
C ILE A 53 12.86 -16.71 -18.62
N ALA A 54 12.94 -17.89 -19.25
CA ALA A 54 13.88 -18.96 -18.93
C ALA A 54 14.98 -19.20 -19.99
N LEU A 55 15.02 -18.43 -21.10
CA LEU A 55 16.07 -18.58 -22.11
C LEU A 55 17.40 -18.00 -21.61
N ASN A 56 18.23 -18.85 -20.98
CA ASN A 56 19.58 -18.53 -20.48
C ASN A 56 19.62 -17.35 -19.49
N GLN A 57 18.54 -17.06 -18.78
CA GLN A 57 18.49 -16.04 -17.74
C GLN A 57 18.23 -16.68 -16.37
N PRO A 58 18.84 -16.15 -15.30
CA PRO A 58 18.70 -16.74 -13.99
C PRO A 58 17.32 -16.32 -13.42
N PRO A 59 16.53 -17.25 -12.86
CA PRO A 59 15.11 -17.03 -12.57
C PRO A 59 14.87 -16.29 -11.24
N GLU A 60 15.92 -15.88 -10.53
CA GLU A 60 15.82 -15.24 -9.21
C GLU A 60 14.89 -14.04 -9.21
N PRO A 61 14.85 -13.16 -10.23
CA PRO A 61 13.88 -12.07 -10.27
C PRO A 61 12.41 -12.52 -10.23
N LEU A 62 12.08 -13.75 -10.63
CA LEU A 62 10.72 -14.28 -10.66
C LEU A 62 10.31 -15.05 -9.39
N LEU A 63 11.25 -15.30 -8.48
CA LEU A 63 10.93 -15.89 -7.18
C LEU A 63 10.03 -14.94 -6.38
N LEU A 64 9.31 -15.48 -5.38
CA LEU A 64 8.55 -14.67 -4.44
C LEU A 64 9.47 -13.63 -3.75
N GLY A 65 8.95 -12.42 -3.56
CA GLY A 65 9.58 -11.37 -2.77
C GLY A 65 9.11 -9.98 -3.18
N PRO A 66 9.79 -8.92 -2.72
CA PRO A 66 9.16 -7.62 -2.52
C PRO A 66 8.72 -6.95 -3.83
N SER A 67 7.60 -6.25 -3.75
CA SER A 67 7.08 -5.31 -4.72
C SER A 67 7.19 -3.87 -4.19
N ASP A 68 6.46 -2.92 -4.77
CA ASP A 68 6.45 -1.53 -4.34
C ASP A 68 5.92 -1.38 -2.91
N ASP A 69 5.00 -2.24 -2.45
CA ASP A 69 4.47 -2.16 -1.09
C ASP A 69 5.57 -2.34 -0.04
N ALA A 70 6.47 -3.31 -0.23
CA ALA A 70 7.64 -3.45 0.65
C ALA A 70 8.60 -2.26 0.56
N GLU A 71 8.79 -1.65 -0.62
CA GLU A 71 9.61 -0.44 -0.79
C GLU A 71 9.02 0.75 -0.02
N TRP A 72 7.70 0.97 -0.12
CA TRP A 72 7.00 2.04 0.60
C TRP A 72 6.87 1.77 2.10
N ALA A 73 6.77 0.50 2.52
CA ALA A 73 6.89 0.12 3.92
C ALA A 73 8.29 0.45 4.47
N ALA A 74 9.36 0.17 3.71
CA ALA A 74 10.73 0.50 4.08
C ALA A 74 10.94 2.02 4.17
N PHE A 75 10.35 2.79 3.24
CA PHE A 75 10.34 4.26 3.30
C PHE A 75 9.75 4.79 4.62
N ALA A 76 8.61 4.26 5.07
CA ALA A 76 8.01 4.63 6.34
C ALA A 76 8.85 4.19 7.55
N ALA A 77 9.46 3.00 7.48
CA ALA A 77 10.35 2.50 8.52
C ALA A 77 11.60 3.38 8.67
N GLU A 78 12.18 3.84 7.57
CA GLU A 78 13.34 4.73 7.59
C GLU A 78 13.02 6.07 8.25
N ALA A 79 11.85 6.64 7.99
CA ALA A 79 11.39 7.86 8.68
C ALA A 79 11.29 7.66 10.21
N LEU A 80 10.76 6.51 10.66
CA LEU A 80 10.71 6.18 12.09
C LEU A 80 12.10 5.98 12.71
N LEU A 81 13.02 5.34 11.99
CA LEU A 81 14.40 5.13 12.44
C LEU A 81 15.14 6.47 12.58
N ARG A 82 15.00 7.38 11.60
CA ARG A 82 15.54 8.74 11.67
C ARG A 82 15.00 9.52 12.88
N ALA A 83 13.72 9.36 13.20
CA ALA A 83 13.11 10.01 14.36
C ALA A 83 13.60 9.45 15.72
N GLY A 84 14.17 8.25 15.72
CA GLY A 84 14.77 7.61 16.90
C GLY A 84 16.20 8.05 17.19
N ASP A 85 16.84 8.83 16.31
CA ASP A 85 18.14 9.45 16.58
C ASP A 85 17.97 10.66 17.48
N ASP A 86 18.10 10.44 18.79
CA ASP A 86 17.96 11.48 19.81
C ASP A 86 19.05 12.57 19.75
N SER A 87 20.09 12.41 18.91
CA SER A 87 21.09 13.45 18.68
C SER A 87 20.61 14.57 17.76
N VAL A 88 19.52 14.36 17.02
CA VAL A 88 18.94 15.30 16.07
C VAL A 88 17.55 15.74 16.56
N LEU A 89 17.32 17.05 16.69
CA LEU A 89 16.06 17.64 17.20
C LEU A 89 15.66 17.14 18.60
N GLY A 90 16.65 16.92 19.48
CA GLY A 90 16.45 16.38 20.83
C GLY A 90 15.62 17.27 21.77
N ASP A 91 15.38 18.54 21.41
CA ASP A 91 14.49 19.47 22.11
C ASP A 91 13.00 19.22 21.83
N LEU A 92 12.67 18.48 20.76
CA LEU A 92 11.30 18.11 20.42
C LEU A 92 10.81 16.87 21.18
N SER A 93 9.48 16.75 21.35
CA SER A 93 8.89 15.49 21.79
C SER A 93 9.08 14.41 20.71
N ARG A 94 9.02 13.12 21.11
CA ARG A 94 9.13 11.99 20.17
C ARG A 94 8.09 12.07 19.04
N ASP A 95 6.85 12.44 19.32
CA ASP A 95 5.80 12.62 18.30
C ASP A 95 6.17 13.72 17.29
N ARG A 96 6.67 14.87 17.78
CA ARG A 96 7.13 15.95 16.90
C ARG A 96 8.34 15.56 16.07
N ARG A 97 9.29 14.81 16.64
CA ARG A 97 10.44 14.26 15.88
C ARG A 97 9.99 13.32 14.77
N ILE A 98 9.03 12.43 15.05
CA ILE A 98 8.48 11.51 14.05
C ILE A 98 7.83 12.28 12.89
N ARG A 99 6.97 13.25 13.20
CA ARG A 99 6.31 14.08 12.17
C ARG A 99 7.31 14.88 11.34
N ALA A 100 8.33 15.44 11.98
CA ALA A 100 9.41 16.14 11.29
C ALA A 100 10.23 15.19 10.39
N ALA A 101 10.54 13.98 10.85
CA ALA A 101 11.25 12.99 10.05
C ALA A 101 10.43 12.53 8.83
N ILE A 102 9.12 12.33 8.98
CA ILE A 102 8.21 12.01 7.87
C ILE A 102 8.19 13.16 6.86
N ASP A 103 8.00 14.41 7.32
CA ASP A 103 7.97 15.58 6.44
C ASP A 103 9.29 15.75 5.67
N LEU A 104 10.43 15.64 6.35
CA LEU A 104 11.76 15.70 5.72
C LEU A 104 11.96 14.57 4.69
N THR A 105 11.47 13.36 4.99
CA THR A 105 11.60 12.20 4.09
C THR A 105 10.77 12.40 2.81
N TRP A 106 9.54 12.93 2.92
CA TRP A 106 8.72 13.30 1.75
C TRP A 106 9.33 14.44 0.94
N ASN A 107 9.81 15.51 1.59
CA ASN A 107 10.40 16.65 0.88
C ASN A 107 11.73 16.27 0.20
N ALA A 108 12.51 15.34 0.76
CA ALA A 108 13.72 14.82 0.12
C ALA A 108 13.39 14.13 -1.21
N VAL A 109 12.41 13.21 -1.22
CA VAL A 109 11.99 12.52 -2.45
C VAL A 109 11.34 13.49 -3.45
N ALA A 110 10.53 14.45 -2.99
CA ALA A 110 9.97 15.46 -3.86
C ALA A 110 11.04 16.38 -4.47
N SER A 111 12.15 16.63 -3.78
CA SER A 111 13.29 17.37 -4.33
C SER A 111 13.98 16.61 -5.46
N GLU A 112 14.11 15.29 -5.34
CA GLU A 112 14.62 14.44 -6.42
C GLU A 112 13.67 14.42 -7.64
N VAL A 113 12.36 14.39 -7.39
CA VAL A 113 11.33 14.51 -8.44
C VAL A 113 11.42 15.87 -9.13
N ALA A 114 11.50 16.97 -8.38
CA ALA A 114 11.67 18.31 -8.93
C ALA A 114 12.92 18.40 -9.83
N ALA A 115 14.06 17.90 -9.35
CA ALA A 115 15.31 17.88 -10.12
C ALA A 115 15.25 16.97 -11.37
N ALA A 116 14.46 15.90 -11.34
CA ALA A 116 14.21 15.08 -12.53
C ALA A 116 13.34 15.82 -13.55
N THR A 117 12.29 16.49 -13.08
CA THR A 117 11.38 17.29 -13.91
C THR A 117 12.09 18.48 -14.57
N GLU A 118 12.94 19.21 -13.84
CA GLU A 118 13.70 20.35 -14.37
C GLU A 118 14.66 19.96 -15.50
N ARG A 119 15.15 18.71 -15.52
CA ARG A 119 16.05 18.19 -16.57
C ARG A 119 15.30 17.69 -17.80
N ALA A 120 13.99 17.50 -17.71
CA ALA A 120 13.18 16.95 -18.79
C ALA A 120 12.74 18.05 -19.77
N PRO A 121 12.61 17.74 -21.07
CA PRO A 121 12.06 18.69 -22.05
C PRO A 121 10.62 19.11 -21.74
N GLU A 122 9.81 18.17 -21.23
CA GLU A 122 8.46 18.39 -20.70
C GLU A 122 8.33 17.70 -19.34
N ALA A 123 7.45 18.21 -18.47
CA ALA A 123 7.28 17.63 -17.14
C ALA A 123 6.77 16.18 -17.19
N GLU A 124 5.92 15.86 -18.18
CA GLU A 124 5.37 14.53 -18.42
C GLU A 124 6.41 13.54 -18.95
N SER A 125 7.51 14.02 -19.54
CA SER A 125 8.61 13.17 -20.07
C SER A 125 9.71 12.92 -19.03
N ALA A 126 9.56 13.42 -17.80
CA ALA A 126 10.53 13.25 -16.73
C ALA A 126 10.71 11.78 -16.32
N VAL A 127 11.96 11.32 -16.34
CA VAL A 127 12.35 10.00 -15.84
C VAL A 127 12.62 10.10 -14.34
N LEU A 128 11.65 9.66 -13.54
CA LEU A 128 11.78 9.70 -12.08
C LEU A 128 12.69 8.58 -11.57
N PRO A 129 13.48 8.83 -10.49
CA PRO A 129 14.37 7.83 -9.91
C PRO A 129 13.67 6.81 -9.01
N LEU A 130 12.33 6.67 -9.12
CA LEU A 130 11.54 5.83 -8.22
C LEU A 130 10.38 5.17 -8.94
N ARG A 131 9.89 4.07 -8.35
CA ARG A 131 8.68 3.37 -8.77
C ARG A 131 7.58 3.64 -7.75
N ALA A 132 6.42 4.01 -8.25
CA ALA A 132 5.31 4.42 -7.40
C ALA A 132 3.99 4.21 -8.12
N ARG A 133 2.94 3.91 -7.34
CA ARG A 133 1.55 3.98 -7.78
C ARG A 133 1.20 5.40 -8.22
N ILE A 134 0.17 5.52 -9.06
CA ILE A 134 -0.20 6.81 -9.66
C ILE A 134 -0.50 7.85 -8.59
N SER A 135 -1.23 7.48 -7.54
CA SER A 135 -1.52 8.35 -6.39
C SER A 135 -0.25 8.89 -5.73
N VAL A 136 0.76 8.05 -5.50
CA VAL A 136 2.02 8.50 -4.90
C VAL A 136 2.83 9.39 -5.86
N ARG A 137 2.87 9.06 -7.16
CA ARG A 137 3.53 9.91 -8.17
C ARG A 137 2.88 11.29 -8.27
N ALA A 138 1.55 11.35 -8.30
CA ALA A 138 0.81 12.60 -8.37
C ALA A 138 1.04 13.46 -7.12
N GLY A 139 0.95 12.87 -5.93
CA GLY A 139 1.24 13.57 -4.67
C GLY A 139 2.67 14.13 -4.60
N LEU A 140 3.67 13.35 -5.03
CA LEU A 140 5.06 13.82 -5.13
C LEU A 140 5.24 14.93 -6.16
N GLY A 141 4.57 14.83 -7.31
CA GLY A 141 4.57 15.88 -8.33
C GLY A 141 3.98 17.19 -7.81
N ASN A 142 2.85 17.11 -7.11
CA ASN A 142 2.23 18.26 -6.43
C ASN A 142 3.17 18.87 -5.39
N LEU A 143 3.81 18.04 -4.56
CA LEU A 143 4.75 18.51 -3.54
C LEU A 143 5.99 19.17 -4.18
N ALA A 144 6.52 18.58 -5.25
CA ALA A 144 7.62 19.14 -6.04
C ALA A 144 7.25 20.48 -6.70
N ALA A 145 5.99 20.66 -7.08
CA ALA A 145 5.44 21.92 -7.58
C ALA A 145 5.14 22.96 -6.49
N GLY A 146 5.41 22.64 -5.22
CA GLY A 146 5.29 23.56 -4.08
C GLY A 146 3.96 23.51 -3.33
N LEU A 147 3.04 22.62 -3.70
CA LEU A 147 1.83 22.37 -2.89
C LEU A 147 2.23 21.73 -1.56
N ARG A 148 1.34 21.83 -0.57
CA ARG A 148 1.51 21.21 0.75
C ARG A 148 0.32 20.34 1.12
N PRO A 149 0.48 19.28 1.91
CA PRO A 149 -0.65 18.53 2.46
C PRO A 149 -1.63 19.47 3.19
N PRO A 150 -2.96 19.27 3.06
CA PRO A 150 -3.60 18.16 2.36
C PRO A 150 -3.74 18.36 0.84
N ALA A 151 -3.43 19.54 0.29
CA ALA A 151 -3.65 19.82 -1.14
C ALA A 151 -2.87 18.87 -2.06
N THR A 152 -1.68 18.41 -1.66
CA THR A 152 -0.90 17.43 -2.44
C THR A 152 -1.64 16.10 -2.61
N GLY A 153 -2.33 15.63 -1.57
CA GLY A 153 -3.11 14.41 -1.58
C GLY A 153 -4.54 14.59 -2.09
N HIS A 154 -5.13 15.77 -1.90
CA HIS A 154 -6.50 16.09 -2.35
C HIS A 154 -6.58 16.41 -3.84
N ASP A 155 -5.66 17.22 -4.38
CA ASP A 155 -5.61 17.59 -5.79
C ASP A 155 -4.91 16.48 -6.61
N ASN A 156 -5.35 15.25 -6.38
CA ASN A 156 -4.80 14.02 -6.93
C ASN A 156 -5.95 13.16 -7.49
N PRO A 157 -5.89 12.77 -8.78
CA PRO A 157 -6.97 11.99 -9.40
C PRO A 157 -7.13 10.59 -8.79
N HIS A 158 -6.15 10.12 -8.02
CA HIS A 158 -6.12 8.81 -7.39
C HIS A 158 -6.06 8.91 -5.85
N HIS A 159 -6.55 10.02 -5.27
CA HIS A 159 -6.47 10.28 -3.82
C HIS A 159 -7.15 9.22 -2.93
N PHE A 160 -8.07 8.43 -3.49
CA PHE A 160 -8.86 7.42 -2.78
C PHE A 160 -8.18 6.03 -2.75
N ASP A 161 -6.95 5.92 -3.27
CA ASP A 161 -6.20 4.66 -3.31
C ASP A 161 -5.71 4.20 -1.94
N ASP A 162 -5.48 2.90 -1.82
CA ASP A 162 -4.93 2.28 -0.62
C ASP A 162 -3.41 2.42 -0.44
N ALA A 163 -2.71 3.18 -1.30
CA ALA A 163 -1.24 3.22 -1.26
C ALA A 163 -0.66 3.74 0.07
N ALA A 164 -1.42 4.54 0.83
CA ALA A 164 -1.01 4.98 2.17
C ALA A 164 -1.23 3.92 3.25
N CYS A 165 -2.11 2.93 3.03
CA CYS A 165 -2.41 1.87 4.00
C CYS A 165 -1.17 1.05 4.37
N VAL A 166 -0.33 0.72 3.38
CA VAL A 166 0.90 -0.05 3.58
C VAL A 166 1.89 0.69 4.47
N ARG A 167 2.07 2.01 4.26
CA ARG A 167 2.91 2.86 5.11
C ARG A 167 2.33 3.01 6.50
N ALA A 168 1.01 3.18 6.60
CA ALA A 168 0.29 3.28 7.86
C ALA A 168 0.49 2.04 8.74
N CYS A 169 0.59 0.84 8.14
CA CYS A 169 0.91 -0.39 8.86
C CYS A 169 2.24 -0.30 9.62
N VAL A 170 3.26 0.28 9.01
CA VAL A 170 4.58 0.48 9.63
C VAL A 170 4.56 1.61 10.66
N LEU A 171 3.89 2.73 10.33
CA LEU A 171 3.77 3.89 11.22
C LEU A 171 3.06 3.56 12.54
N ALA A 172 2.18 2.55 12.57
CA ALA A 172 1.53 2.06 13.79
C ALA A 172 2.52 1.65 14.90
N VAL A 173 3.75 1.26 14.55
CA VAL A 173 4.82 0.90 15.50
C VAL A 173 5.21 2.06 16.42
N ALA A 174 4.93 3.31 16.04
CA ALA A 174 5.15 4.47 16.89
C ALA A 174 4.22 4.52 18.12
N HIS A 175 3.04 3.88 18.04
CA HIS A 175 1.98 3.98 19.04
C HIS A 175 1.30 2.64 19.38
N PRO A 176 2.04 1.60 19.85
CA PRO A 176 1.44 0.35 20.30
C PRO A 176 0.42 0.61 21.41
N GLY A 177 -0.75 -0.03 21.32
CA GLY A 177 -1.85 0.10 22.28
C GLY A 177 -2.64 1.41 22.18
N ALA A 178 -2.20 2.38 21.37
CA ALA A 178 -2.81 3.70 21.24
C ALA A 178 -3.38 3.92 19.83
N PRO A 179 -4.52 3.29 19.47
CA PRO A 179 -5.07 3.28 18.11
C PRO A 179 -5.35 4.68 17.56
N ARG A 180 -5.83 5.60 18.42
CA ARG A 180 -6.14 6.96 17.97
C ARG A 180 -4.88 7.75 17.58
N LEU A 181 -3.81 7.62 18.36
CA LEU A 181 -2.53 8.26 18.06
C LEU A 181 -1.90 7.65 16.80
N ALA A 182 -2.00 6.34 16.62
CA ALA A 182 -1.56 5.66 15.40
C ALA A 182 -2.33 6.16 14.16
N ALA A 183 -3.65 6.28 14.25
CA ALA A 183 -4.48 6.81 13.18
C ALA A 183 -4.13 8.28 12.85
N ASP A 184 -3.91 9.12 13.86
CA ASP A 184 -3.55 10.53 13.66
C ASP A 184 -2.14 10.72 13.07
N LEU A 185 -1.22 9.78 13.31
CA LEU A 185 0.08 9.74 12.65
C LEU A 185 -0.05 9.26 11.20
N ALA A 186 -0.84 8.21 10.96
CA ALA A 186 -1.09 7.68 9.63
C ALA A 186 -1.80 8.70 8.72
N GLU A 187 -2.75 9.47 9.25
CA GLU A 187 -3.38 10.55 8.49
C GLU A 187 -2.38 11.65 8.11
N PHE A 188 -1.47 11.99 9.01
CA PHE A 188 -0.43 12.99 8.74
C PHE A 188 0.46 12.58 7.55
N ASP A 189 0.86 11.31 7.48
CA ASP A 189 1.57 10.76 6.32
C ASP A 189 0.68 10.63 5.08
N ALA A 190 -0.54 10.12 5.23
CA ALA A 190 -1.42 9.80 4.11
C ALA A 190 -1.77 11.04 3.29
N ARG A 191 -1.97 12.20 3.93
CA ARG A 191 -2.32 13.48 3.28
C ARG A 191 -1.27 13.99 2.27
N TYR A 192 -0.06 13.43 2.25
CA TYR A 192 0.91 13.72 1.18
C TYR A 192 0.47 13.17 -0.17
N THR A 193 -0.24 12.04 -0.19
CA THR A 193 -0.58 11.33 -1.43
C THR A 193 -2.06 11.00 -1.58
N GLN A 194 -2.82 11.00 -0.50
CA GLN A 194 -4.22 10.56 -0.45
C GLN A 194 -5.13 11.61 0.19
N ASP A 195 -6.43 11.44 -0.01
CA ASP A 195 -7.53 12.13 0.65
C ASP A 195 -8.77 11.21 0.74
N GLY A 196 -9.81 11.61 1.47
CA GLY A 196 -11.05 10.82 1.57
C GLY A 196 -10.82 9.37 2.00
N ASP A 197 -11.32 8.41 1.22
CA ASP A 197 -11.26 6.97 1.54
C ASP A 197 -9.82 6.44 1.62
N GLY A 198 -8.86 7.03 0.89
CA GLY A 198 -7.44 6.66 1.00
C GLY A 198 -6.85 7.04 2.36
N VAL A 199 -7.25 8.18 2.92
CA VAL A 199 -6.87 8.60 4.28
C VAL A 199 -7.62 7.78 5.33
N HIS A 200 -8.92 7.53 5.16
CA HIS A 200 -9.71 6.69 6.07
C HIS A 200 -9.14 5.27 6.15
N GLY A 201 -8.73 4.69 5.02
CA GLY A 201 -8.08 3.39 4.96
C GLY A 201 -6.77 3.36 5.75
N ALA A 202 -5.89 4.36 5.55
CA ALA A 202 -4.64 4.48 6.29
C ALA A 202 -4.87 4.58 7.81
N ARG A 203 -5.83 5.42 8.24
CA ARG A 203 -6.22 5.56 9.64
C ARG A 203 -6.69 4.23 10.23
N ALA A 204 -7.57 3.51 9.52
CA ALA A 204 -8.12 2.24 9.97
C ALA A 204 -7.05 1.15 10.13
N MET A 205 -6.13 1.02 9.15
CA MET A 205 -5.04 0.05 9.21
C MET A 205 -4.10 0.33 10.38
N ALA A 206 -3.72 1.59 10.60
CA ALA A 206 -2.87 1.97 11.72
C ALA A 206 -3.54 1.73 13.08
N ALA A 207 -4.84 2.03 13.22
CA ALA A 207 -5.59 1.78 14.44
C ALA A 207 -5.69 0.28 14.77
N ALA A 208 -6.01 -0.57 13.78
CA ALA A 208 -6.04 -2.02 13.96
C ALA A 208 -4.69 -2.57 14.39
N LEU A 209 -3.61 -2.17 13.71
CA LEU A 209 -2.27 -2.69 13.99
C LEU A 209 -1.70 -2.17 15.30
N ALA A 210 -2.06 -0.96 15.74
CA ALA A 210 -1.71 -0.48 17.07
C ALA A 210 -2.29 -1.39 18.18
N ARG A 211 -3.52 -1.91 18.00
CA ARG A 211 -4.11 -2.90 18.92
C ARG A 211 -3.41 -4.25 18.81
N ALA A 212 -3.14 -4.73 17.61
CA ALA A 212 -2.44 -6.00 17.41
C ALA A 212 -1.03 -5.98 18.05
N LEU A 213 -0.32 -4.85 17.96
CA LEU A 213 1.01 -4.66 18.54
C LEU A 213 1.00 -4.67 20.08
N ASP A 214 -0.16 -4.47 20.72
CA ASP A 214 -0.38 -4.56 22.17
C ASP A 214 -1.01 -5.91 22.59
N GLY A 215 -1.05 -6.88 21.66
CA GLY A 215 -1.52 -8.24 21.92
C GLY A 215 -3.03 -8.43 21.85
N ALA A 216 -3.77 -7.46 21.31
CA ALA A 216 -5.22 -7.58 21.13
C ALA A 216 -5.58 -8.67 20.09
N GLY A 217 -6.73 -9.31 20.28
CA GLY A 217 -7.30 -10.25 19.32
C GLY A 217 -7.83 -9.57 18.06
N VAL A 218 -8.13 -10.36 17.02
CA VAL A 218 -8.56 -9.84 15.71
C VAL A 218 -9.83 -8.97 15.80
N ASP A 219 -10.80 -9.35 16.63
CA ASP A 219 -12.05 -8.62 16.78
C ASP A 219 -11.83 -7.21 17.37
N GLU A 220 -10.92 -7.08 18.33
CA GLU A 220 -10.54 -5.78 18.89
C GLU A 220 -9.78 -4.92 17.88
N CYS A 221 -8.92 -5.54 17.06
CA CYS A 221 -8.20 -4.85 15.99
C CYS A 221 -9.18 -4.32 14.94
N VAL A 222 -10.13 -5.14 14.51
CA VAL A 222 -11.18 -4.77 13.55
C VAL A 222 -12.10 -3.70 14.10
N ALA A 223 -12.48 -3.78 15.38
CA ALA A 223 -13.27 -2.74 16.04
C ALA A 223 -12.53 -1.39 16.04
N ALA A 224 -11.21 -1.39 16.28
CA ALA A 224 -10.39 -0.18 16.20
C ALA A 224 -10.30 0.38 14.78
N ALA A 225 -10.19 -0.47 13.75
CA ALA A 225 -10.27 -0.02 12.35
C ALA A 225 -11.64 0.62 12.04
N LEU A 226 -12.74 -0.04 12.40
CA LEU A 226 -14.10 0.45 12.12
C LEU A 226 -14.40 1.81 12.78
N ALA A 227 -13.80 2.10 13.93
CA ALA A 227 -13.93 3.39 14.60
C ALA A 227 -13.34 4.55 13.78
N GLU A 228 -12.43 4.26 12.85
CA GLU A 228 -11.80 5.23 11.95
C GLU A 228 -12.50 5.34 10.59
N LEU A 229 -13.53 4.52 10.33
CA LEU A 229 -14.28 4.46 9.07
C LEU A 229 -15.70 5.05 9.21
N PRO A 230 -15.94 6.30 8.74
CA PRO A 230 -17.23 6.97 8.89
C PRO A 230 -18.35 6.24 8.14
N THR A 231 -19.53 6.09 8.74
CA THR A 231 -20.66 5.35 8.15
C THR A 231 -21.22 5.93 6.86
N GLY A 232 -21.04 7.23 6.63
CA GLY A 232 -21.51 7.92 5.42
C GLY A 232 -20.57 7.79 4.21
N THR A 233 -19.40 7.17 4.39
CA THR A 233 -18.41 6.95 3.32
C THR A 233 -18.59 5.58 2.68
N GLU A 234 -18.04 5.39 1.49
CA GLU A 234 -18.09 4.11 0.80
C GLU A 234 -17.26 3.05 1.54
N ILE A 235 -16.01 3.38 1.87
CA ILE A 235 -15.15 2.51 2.69
C ILE A 235 -15.83 2.07 4.00
N GLY A 236 -16.57 2.96 4.66
CA GLY A 236 -17.27 2.65 5.90
C GLY A 236 -18.47 1.71 5.72
N ARG A 237 -19.23 1.86 4.63
CA ARG A 237 -20.32 0.93 4.30
C ARG A 237 -19.76 -0.44 3.91
N ASN A 238 -18.80 -0.45 2.99
CA ASN A 238 -18.19 -1.67 2.48
C ASN A 238 -17.49 -2.47 3.58
N ALA A 239 -16.78 -1.82 4.51
CA ALA A 239 -16.16 -2.50 5.65
C ALA A 239 -17.19 -3.23 6.53
N ARG A 240 -18.34 -2.62 6.80
CA ARG A 240 -19.40 -3.23 7.61
C ARG A 240 -20.09 -4.38 6.88
N GLU A 241 -20.31 -4.24 5.57
CA GLU A 241 -20.86 -5.31 4.74
C GLU A 241 -19.90 -6.50 4.63
N ALA A 242 -18.62 -6.24 4.35
CA ALA A 242 -17.59 -7.26 4.25
C ALA A 242 -17.43 -8.06 5.55
N LEU A 243 -17.49 -7.39 6.71
CA LEU A 243 -17.44 -8.05 8.02
C LEU A 243 -18.70 -8.84 8.35
N ALA A 244 -19.88 -8.40 7.89
CA ALA A 244 -21.10 -9.20 8.00
C ALA A 244 -20.99 -10.49 7.18
N LEU A 245 -20.45 -10.42 5.96
CA LEU A 245 -20.17 -11.60 5.14
C LEU A 245 -19.15 -12.54 5.80
N ALA A 246 -18.11 -11.99 6.43
CA ALA A 246 -17.10 -12.77 7.13
C ALA A 246 -17.66 -13.55 8.33
N ALA A 247 -18.65 -12.99 9.03
CA ALA A 247 -19.28 -13.64 10.19
C ALA A 247 -20.00 -14.95 9.82
N ASP A 248 -20.56 -15.02 8.61
CA ASP A 248 -21.32 -16.17 8.11
C ASP A 248 -20.47 -17.14 7.27
N ALA A 249 -19.22 -16.78 6.95
CA ALA A 249 -18.37 -17.58 6.06
C ALA A 249 -17.75 -18.80 6.75
N GLU A 250 -17.71 -19.92 6.04
CA GLU A 250 -17.10 -21.17 6.52
C GLU A 250 -15.57 -21.08 6.64
N SER A 251 -14.93 -20.28 5.77
CA SER A 251 -13.49 -20.05 5.75
C SER A 251 -13.14 -18.77 5.01
N ALA A 252 -11.90 -18.28 5.19
CA ALA A 252 -11.38 -17.15 4.42
C ALA A 252 -11.42 -17.39 2.90
N PHE A 253 -11.14 -18.61 2.45
CA PHE A 253 -11.21 -18.96 1.02
C PHE A 253 -12.65 -18.94 0.49
N ALA A 254 -13.60 -19.48 1.25
CA ALA A 254 -15.02 -19.47 0.88
C ALA A 254 -15.61 -18.04 0.84
N LEU A 255 -15.01 -17.11 1.57
CA LEU A 255 -15.41 -15.71 1.60
C LEU A 255 -15.00 -14.93 0.34
N VAL A 256 -13.92 -15.31 -0.34
CA VAL A 256 -13.39 -14.61 -1.53
C VAL A 256 -14.46 -14.33 -2.60
N PRO A 257 -15.24 -15.31 -3.10
CA PRO A 257 -16.25 -15.03 -4.13
C PRO A 257 -17.38 -14.12 -3.63
N LEU A 258 -17.70 -14.13 -2.33
CA LEU A 258 -18.70 -13.22 -1.76
C LEU A 258 -18.19 -11.78 -1.74
N LEU A 259 -16.93 -11.59 -1.33
CA LEU A 259 -16.30 -10.26 -1.32
C LEU A 259 -16.13 -9.72 -2.74
N GLU A 260 -15.68 -10.56 -3.67
CA GLU A 260 -15.56 -10.19 -5.08
C GLU A 260 -16.90 -9.71 -5.64
N HIS A 261 -18.00 -10.43 -5.40
CA HIS A 261 -19.29 -10.08 -5.95
C HIS A 261 -20.00 -8.89 -5.26
N ARG A 262 -19.73 -8.66 -3.98
CA ARG A 262 -20.49 -7.71 -3.14
C ARG A 262 -19.76 -6.43 -2.81
N ILE A 263 -18.43 -6.46 -2.80
CA ILE A 263 -17.59 -5.36 -2.33
C ILE A 263 -16.78 -4.77 -3.47
N VAL A 264 -16.20 -5.61 -4.33
CA VAL A 264 -15.35 -5.15 -5.45
C VAL A 264 -16.25 -4.74 -6.61
N ASP A 265 -16.12 -3.51 -7.09
CA ASP A 265 -16.89 -3.04 -8.22
C ASP A 265 -16.39 -3.70 -9.53
N HIS A 266 -17.33 -4.13 -10.36
CA HIS A 266 -17.07 -4.69 -11.69
C HIS A 266 -17.30 -3.70 -12.83
N VAL A 267 -17.81 -2.50 -12.52
CA VAL A 267 -18.08 -1.44 -13.51
C VAL A 267 -16.78 -0.85 -14.04
N TYR A 268 -15.73 -0.78 -13.21
CA TYR A 268 -14.42 -0.26 -13.61
C TYR A 268 -13.28 -1.18 -13.13
N SER A 269 -12.29 -1.43 -13.99
CA SER A 269 -11.17 -2.31 -13.66
C SER A 269 -10.15 -1.58 -12.78
N TYR A 270 -10.41 -1.52 -11.47
CA TYR A 270 -9.63 -0.68 -10.53
C TYR A 270 -9.43 -1.30 -9.15
N GLY A 271 -8.60 -2.34 -9.07
CA GLY A 271 -8.39 -3.13 -7.85
C GLY A 271 -7.47 -2.53 -6.78
N ILE A 272 -7.42 -1.20 -6.62
CA ILE A 272 -6.60 -0.51 -5.59
C ILE A 272 -7.36 0.56 -4.80
N ALA A 273 -8.68 0.67 -4.98
CA ALA A 273 -9.49 1.60 -4.20
C ALA A 273 -9.49 1.18 -2.72
N ALA A 274 -9.16 2.10 -1.82
CA ALA A 274 -9.15 1.82 -0.38
C ALA A 274 -10.54 1.40 0.14
N ALA A 275 -11.60 1.90 -0.51
CA ALA A 275 -12.98 1.55 -0.24
C ALA A 275 -13.34 0.08 -0.52
N GLU A 276 -12.46 -0.65 -1.20
CA GLU A 276 -12.62 -2.08 -1.50
C GLU A 276 -11.55 -2.90 -0.77
N THR A 277 -10.27 -2.51 -0.89
CA THR A 277 -9.16 -3.32 -0.41
C THR A 277 -9.08 -3.37 1.12
N VAL A 278 -9.40 -2.27 1.82
CA VAL A 278 -9.41 -2.25 3.30
C VAL A 278 -10.56 -3.10 3.86
N PRO A 279 -11.82 -2.98 3.38
CA PRO A 279 -12.89 -3.91 3.74
C PRO A 279 -12.54 -5.38 3.52
N VAL A 280 -11.97 -5.72 2.36
CA VAL A 280 -11.55 -7.08 2.02
C VAL A 280 -10.48 -7.57 3.01
N ALA A 281 -9.47 -6.76 3.30
CA ALA A 281 -8.41 -7.12 4.24
C ALA A 281 -8.96 -7.36 5.66
N LEU A 282 -9.86 -6.51 6.16
CA LEU A 282 -10.50 -6.68 7.47
C LEU A 282 -11.36 -7.96 7.54
N ALA A 283 -12.11 -8.25 6.48
CA ALA A 283 -12.97 -9.42 6.39
C ALA A 283 -12.15 -10.73 6.33
N LEU A 284 -11.10 -10.77 5.50
CA LEU A 284 -10.19 -11.91 5.41
C LEU A 284 -9.42 -12.13 6.71
N ALA A 285 -8.94 -11.07 7.37
CA ALA A 285 -8.29 -11.17 8.67
C ALA A 285 -9.23 -11.77 9.73
N THR A 286 -10.48 -11.31 9.76
CA THR A 286 -11.54 -11.84 10.64
C THR A 286 -11.80 -13.32 10.38
N ALA A 287 -12.00 -13.71 9.13
CA ALA A 287 -12.29 -15.10 8.75
C ALA A 287 -11.09 -16.04 8.99
N ALA A 288 -9.86 -15.57 8.78
CA ALA A 288 -8.64 -16.33 8.98
C ALA A 288 -8.27 -16.49 10.47
N ARG A 289 -8.74 -15.61 11.36
CA ARG A 289 -8.46 -15.62 12.81
C ARG A 289 -6.97 -15.78 13.15
N GLY A 290 -6.10 -15.10 12.40
CA GLY A 290 -4.64 -15.15 12.58
C GLY A 290 -3.94 -16.34 11.92
N ALA A 291 -4.66 -17.22 11.21
CA ALA A 291 -4.04 -18.28 10.41
C ALA A 291 -3.45 -17.70 9.11
N LEU A 292 -2.15 -17.41 9.11
CA LEU A 292 -1.45 -16.75 8.01
C LEU A 292 -1.66 -17.43 6.65
N ALA A 293 -1.59 -18.77 6.59
CA ALA A 293 -1.77 -19.53 5.35
C ALA A 293 -3.20 -19.50 4.78
N ALA A 294 -4.19 -19.08 5.57
CA ALA A 294 -5.55 -18.85 5.10
C ALA A 294 -5.78 -17.38 4.70
N ALA A 295 -4.91 -16.47 5.16
CA ALA A 295 -5.02 -15.03 4.93
C ALA A 295 -4.26 -14.55 3.69
N VAL A 296 -3.25 -15.30 3.24
CA VAL A 296 -2.38 -15.03 2.08
C VAL A 296 -2.60 -16.10 1.02
#